data_AF-A0A7Y5PGJ6-F1
#
_entry.id   AF-A0A7Y5PGJ6-F1
#
_cell.length_a   1.000
_cell.length_b   1.000
_cell.length_c   1.000
_cell.angle_alpha   90.00
_cell.angle_beta   90.00
_cell.angle_gamma   90.00
#
_symmetry.space_group_name_H-M   'P 1'
#
loop_
_entity.id
_entity.type
_entity.pdbx_description
1 polymer ?
#
loop_
_entity_poly.entity_id
_entity_poly.type
_entity_poly.pdbx_seq_one_letter_code
_entity_poly.pdbx_strand_id
1 'polypeptide(L)'
;MQAFRKTVIVVALGIVAAGAIAGEIRDTSVDVSDVTSTARHTGSRALQQLGVVESEGRILASTIRVVSATNSASGSYAKATQNVGLATGSGQIQNSMVVASDLRNNALGSHSDALQQIGLAADRGQIDGSSIQVKGASNTARDYSTASQAIGGASGDGRVLASTVIANNVTNTVSDGDGARASQTIGFASGQGRLVKAAIVASNAYNAVEGYGANATQRIGVAN
;
A
#
# COMPACT_ATOMS: atom_id res chain seq x y z
N MET A 1 -13.56 -26.05 -24.00
CA MET A 1 -12.40 -25.20 -23.66
C MET A 1 -12.16 -25.30 -22.17
N GLN A 2 -11.15 -26.07 -21.74
CA GLN A 2 -10.71 -26.11 -20.35
C GLN A 2 -9.83 -24.88 -20.08
N ALA A 3 -10.25 -24.05 -19.12
CA ALA A 3 -9.46 -22.89 -18.70
C ALA A 3 -8.31 -23.38 -17.80
N PHE A 4 -7.08 -23.32 -18.30
CA PHE A 4 -5.88 -23.51 -17.50
C PHE A 4 -5.74 -22.32 -16.54
N ARG A 5 -6.18 -22.47 -15.28
CA ARG A 5 -5.82 -21.53 -14.21
C ARG A 5 -4.39 -21.83 -13.78
N LYS A 6 -3.44 -20.96 -14.13
CA LYS A 6 -2.08 -21.01 -13.58
C LYS A 6 -2.12 -20.45 -12.15
N THR A 7 -2.32 -21.32 -11.17
CA THR A 7 -2.14 -20.96 -9.76
C THR A 7 -0.64 -21.07 -9.45
N VAL A 8 0.05 -19.93 -9.35
CA VAL A 8 1.43 -19.89 -8.85
C VAL A 8 1.37 -19.61 -7.36
N ILE A 9 1.73 -20.60 -6.54
CA ILE A 9 1.99 -20.42 -5.11
C ILE A 9 3.42 -19.89 -5.00
N VAL A 10 3.59 -18.58 -4.87
CA VAL A 10 4.88 -17.99 -4.53
C VAL A 10 5.08 -18.15 -3.02
N VAL A 11 5.72 -19.25 -2.63
CA VAL A 11 6.32 -19.35 -1.30
C VAL A 11 7.45 -18.32 -1.27
N ALA A 12 7.36 -17.38 -0.34
CA ALA A 12 8.30 -16.27 -0.21
C ALA A 12 9.74 -16.77 0.04
N LEU A 13 10.47 -16.99 -1.04
CA LEU A 13 11.92 -16.88 -1.11
C LEU A 13 12.21 -15.97 -2.30
N GLY A 14 12.59 -14.73 -2.01
CA GLY A 14 12.87 -13.73 -3.03
C GLY A 14 13.95 -14.26 -3.98
N ILE A 15 13.56 -14.52 -5.23
CA ILE A 15 14.31 -14.32 -6.48
C ILE A 15 13.27 -14.53 -7.59
N VAL A 16 12.88 -13.44 -8.26
CA VAL A 16 12.45 -13.50 -9.66
C VAL A 16 13.28 -12.45 -10.40
N ALA A 17 14.58 -12.74 -10.53
CA ALA A 17 15.44 -12.07 -11.50
C ALA A 17 15.46 -12.94 -12.76
N ALA A 18 14.60 -12.61 -13.72
CA ALA A 18 14.73 -13.07 -15.11
C ALA A 18 14.07 -12.05 -16.05
N GLY A 19 14.88 -11.15 -16.62
CA GLY A 19 14.56 -10.31 -17.78
C GLY A 19 13.56 -9.17 -17.53
N ALA A 20 14.08 -7.97 -17.21
CA ALA A 20 13.30 -6.75 -17.11
C ALA A 20 12.78 -6.30 -18.50
N ILE A 21 11.61 -6.79 -18.87
CA ILE A 21 10.63 -6.04 -19.65
C ILE A 21 9.73 -5.38 -18.59
N ALA A 22 9.34 -4.11 -18.76
CA ALA A 22 8.48 -3.35 -17.83
C ALA A 22 7.50 -4.26 -17.07
N GLY A 23 7.55 -4.25 -15.73
CA GLY A 23 6.91 -5.27 -14.92
C GLY A 23 5.42 -5.36 -15.20
N GLU A 24 4.95 -6.47 -15.78
CA GLU A 24 3.52 -6.67 -16.06
C GLU A 24 3.01 -7.90 -15.30
N ILE A 25 2.01 -7.70 -14.43
CA ILE A 25 1.16 -8.77 -13.91
C ILE A 25 -0.13 -8.73 -14.69
N ARG A 26 -0.35 -9.74 -15.53
CA ARG A 26 -1.51 -9.80 -16.41
C ARG A 26 -2.20 -11.14 -16.38
N ASP A 27 -3.53 -11.13 -16.43
CA ASP A 27 -4.38 -12.33 -16.47
C ASP A 27 -4.00 -13.34 -15.36
N THR A 28 -3.59 -12.81 -14.19
CA THR A 28 -2.93 -13.57 -13.13
C THR A 28 -3.65 -13.37 -11.79
N SER A 29 -3.65 -14.43 -10.97
CA SER A 29 -4.03 -14.35 -9.56
C SER A 29 -2.78 -14.52 -8.70
N VAL A 30 -2.45 -13.50 -7.91
CA VAL A 30 -1.42 -13.54 -6.87
C VAL A 30 -2.14 -13.66 -5.54
N ASP A 31 -1.92 -14.76 -4.82
CA ASP A 31 -2.51 -15.01 -3.49
C ASP A 31 -1.39 -15.17 -2.47
N VAL A 32 -1.37 -14.32 -1.45
CA VAL A 32 -0.35 -14.25 -0.41
C VAL A 32 -1.03 -14.31 0.96
N SER A 33 -0.60 -15.23 1.80
CA SER A 33 -1.10 -15.38 3.16
C SER A 33 0.04 -15.57 4.15
N ASP A 34 -0.11 -15.01 5.36
CA ASP A 34 0.71 -15.29 6.54
C ASP A 34 2.23 -15.07 6.35
N VAL A 35 2.61 -14.12 5.49
CA VAL A 35 4.02 -13.78 5.25
C VAL A 35 4.53 -12.77 6.27
N THR A 36 5.74 -13.02 6.79
CA THR A 36 6.36 -12.15 7.80
C THR A 36 7.76 -11.72 7.37
N SER A 37 8.05 -10.42 7.52
CA SER A 37 9.39 -9.85 7.37
C SER A 37 9.73 -9.07 8.64
N THR A 38 10.90 -9.34 9.24
CA THR A 38 11.32 -8.69 10.49
C THR A 38 12.78 -8.25 10.41
N ALA A 39 13.03 -6.99 10.80
CA ALA A 39 14.36 -6.43 10.96
C ALA A 39 14.49 -5.80 12.36
N ARG A 40 15.68 -5.89 12.97
CA ARG A 40 15.97 -5.38 14.32
C ARG A 40 17.28 -4.59 14.31
N HIS A 41 17.48 -3.79 15.36
CA HIS A 41 18.61 -2.88 15.59
C HIS A 41 18.46 -1.49 14.94
N THR A 42 19.31 -0.57 15.40
CA THR A 42 19.37 0.81 14.90
C THR A 42 19.56 0.84 13.39
N GLY A 43 18.72 1.60 12.68
CA GLY A 43 18.74 1.71 11.22
C GLY A 43 18.19 0.49 10.47
N SER A 44 17.50 -0.43 11.15
CA SER A 44 16.95 -1.63 10.53
C SER A 44 15.89 -1.31 9.47
N ARG A 45 15.83 -2.14 8.43
CA ARG A 45 14.93 -1.94 7.29
C ARG A 45 14.16 -3.23 6.99
N ALA A 46 12.84 -3.17 7.05
CA ALA A 46 11.96 -4.26 6.66
C ALA A 46 11.15 -3.83 5.42
N LEU A 47 11.24 -4.62 4.36
CA LEU A 47 10.62 -4.34 3.06
C LEU A 47 9.75 -5.52 2.64
N GLN A 48 8.49 -5.25 2.32
CA GLN A 48 7.59 -6.18 1.66
C GLN A 48 7.03 -5.58 0.38
N GLN A 49 7.17 -6.31 -0.72
CA GLN A 49 6.61 -5.99 -2.03
C GLN A 49 5.73 -7.17 -2.46
N LEU A 50 4.41 -7.05 -2.34
CA LEU A 50 3.44 -8.13 -2.58
C LEU A 50 2.55 -7.78 -3.78
N GLY A 51 2.78 -8.45 -4.92
CA GLY A 51 2.10 -8.11 -6.16
C GLY A 51 2.46 -6.71 -6.66
N VAL A 52 3.76 -6.41 -6.69
CA VAL A 52 4.29 -5.10 -7.09
C VAL A 52 4.97 -5.20 -8.45
N VAL A 53 4.79 -4.16 -9.25
CA VAL A 53 5.44 -3.98 -10.55
C VAL A 53 6.08 -2.61 -10.63
N GLU A 54 7.29 -2.56 -11.17
CA GLU A 54 8.10 -1.35 -11.26
C GLU A 54 8.48 -1.04 -12.71
N SER A 55 8.92 0.20 -12.95
CA SER A 55 9.42 0.69 -14.25
C SER A 55 8.39 0.56 -15.38
N GLU A 56 7.38 1.42 -15.41
CA GLU A 56 6.23 1.29 -16.34
C GLU A 56 5.38 0.07 -15.99
N GLY A 57 5.20 -0.14 -14.69
CA GLY A 57 4.54 -1.30 -14.12
C GLY A 57 3.04 -1.36 -14.44
N ARG A 58 2.53 -2.53 -14.80
CA ARG A 58 1.12 -2.73 -15.15
C ARG A 58 0.53 -3.95 -14.44
N ILE A 59 -0.60 -3.76 -13.76
CA ILE A 59 -1.44 -4.81 -13.19
C ILE A 59 -2.75 -4.82 -14.00
N LEU A 60 -2.93 -5.82 -14.84
CA LEU A 60 -4.00 -5.87 -15.84
C LEU A 60 -4.85 -7.14 -15.70
N ALA A 61 -6.17 -7.01 -15.66
CA ALA A 61 -7.08 -8.16 -15.62
C ALA A 61 -6.70 -9.20 -14.55
N SER A 62 -6.18 -8.73 -13.41
CA SER A 62 -5.51 -9.57 -12.42
C SER A 62 -6.14 -9.41 -11.03
N THR A 63 -5.93 -10.40 -10.18
CA THR A 63 -6.30 -10.33 -8.77
C THR A 63 -5.04 -10.41 -7.91
N ILE A 64 -4.85 -9.43 -7.03
CA ILE A 64 -3.83 -9.46 -5.98
C ILE A 64 -4.57 -9.61 -4.66
N ARG A 65 -4.44 -10.75 -3.99
CA ARG A 65 -4.98 -11.00 -2.66
C ARG A 65 -3.84 -11.16 -1.67
N VAL A 66 -3.88 -10.38 -0.60
CA VAL A 66 -2.92 -10.45 0.51
C VAL A 66 -3.68 -10.48 1.83
N VAL A 67 -3.41 -11.49 2.65
CA VAL A 67 -4.04 -11.70 3.95
C VAL A 67 -2.99 -11.92 5.02
N SER A 68 -3.16 -11.31 6.20
CA SER A 68 -2.31 -11.56 7.37
C SER A 68 -0.80 -11.27 7.20
N ALA A 69 -0.41 -10.43 6.23
CA ALA A 69 1.01 -10.11 6.03
C ALA A 69 1.53 -9.12 7.09
N THR A 70 2.67 -9.46 7.70
CA THR A 70 3.31 -8.65 8.75
C THR A 70 4.72 -8.20 8.32
N ASN A 71 4.94 -6.88 8.27
CA ASN A 71 6.25 -6.27 8.05
C ASN A 71 6.65 -5.48 9.30
N SER A 72 7.82 -5.74 9.87
CA SER A 72 8.24 -5.10 11.13
C SER A 72 9.72 -4.74 11.11
N ALA A 73 10.04 -3.48 11.37
CA ALA A 73 11.38 -3.01 11.68
C ALA A 73 11.40 -2.45 13.11
N SER A 74 12.51 -2.62 13.84
CA SER A 74 12.63 -2.12 15.22
C SER A 74 14.04 -1.62 15.56
N GLY A 75 14.12 -0.61 16.42
CA GLY A 75 15.33 0.15 16.74
C GLY A 75 15.20 1.61 16.30
N SER A 76 16.05 2.51 16.81
CA SER A 76 16.05 3.90 16.36
C SER A 76 16.33 3.98 14.86
N TYR A 77 15.67 4.90 14.15
CA TYR A 77 15.74 5.06 12.70
C TYR A 77 15.28 3.82 11.90
N ALA A 78 14.42 2.98 12.48
CA ALA A 78 13.88 1.82 11.78
C ALA A 78 12.96 2.24 10.63
N LYS A 79 12.97 1.49 9.53
CA LYS A 79 12.12 1.72 8.36
C LYS A 79 11.35 0.48 8.00
N ALA A 80 10.02 0.59 7.98
CA ALA A 80 9.14 -0.49 7.55
C ALA A 80 8.33 -0.04 6.34
N THR A 81 8.58 -0.63 5.17
CA THR A 81 7.86 -0.35 3.93
C THR A 81 7.10 -1.59 3.49
N GLN A 82 5.77 -1.50 3.40
CA GLN A 82 4.91 -2.56 2.93
C GLN A 82 4.05 -2.07 1.77
N ASN A 83 4.30 -2.65 0.59
CA ASN A 83 3.59 -2.33 -0.63
C ASN A 83 2.78 -3.55 -1.09
N VAL A 84 1.52 -3.32 -1.41
CA VAL A 84 0.59 -4.36 -1.88
C VAL A 84 -0.15 -3.87 -3.12
N GLY A 85 -0.07 -4.60 -4.23
CA GLY A 85 -0.74 -4.19 -5.47
C GLY A 85 -0.30 -2.79 -5.92
N LEU A 86 1.01 -2.56 -5.96
CA LEU A 86 1.62 -1.27 -6.31
C LEU A 86 2.17 -1.35 -7.75
N ALA A 87 1.89 -0.32 -8.54
CA ALA A 87 2.48 -0.13 -9.86
C ALA A 87 3.21 1.23 -9.92
N THR A 88 4.48 1.26 -10.32
CA THR A 88 5.31 2.49 -10.36
C THR A 88 5.87 2.81 -11.76
N GLY A 89 6.37 4.04 -11.92
CA GLY A 89 6.85 4.59 -13.18
C GLY A 89 5.74 4.70 -14.21
N SER A 90 4.78 5.63 -14.10
CA SER A 90 3.56 5.67 -14.91
C SER A 90 2.67 4.42 -14.71
N GLY A 91 2.60 3.95 -13.47
CA GLY A 91 1.99 2.67 -13.11
C GLY A 91 0.51 2.56 -13.51
N GLN A 92 0.07 1.36 -13.91
CA GLN A 92 -1.32 1.10 -14.29
C GLN A 92 -1.92 -0.04 -13.48
N ILE A 93 -3.11 0.16 -12.93
CA ILE A 93 -3.95 -0.89 -12.38
C ILE A 93 -5.27 -0.86 -13.15
N GLN A 94 -5.48 -1.84 -14.03
CA GLN A 94 -6.63 -1.84 -14.93
C GLN A 94 -7.41 -3.15 -14.87
N ASN A 95 -8.74 -3.05 -14.81
CA ASN A 95 -9.66 -4.19 -14.76
C ASN A 95 -9.25 -5.23 -13.70
N SER A 96 -8.69 -4.77 -12.59
CA SER A 96 -8.00 -5.60 -11.62
C SER A 96 -8.63 -5.46 -10.24
N MET A 97 -8.40 -6.45 -9.40
CA MET A 97 -8.84 -6.45 -8.02
C MET A 97 -7.64 -6.54 -7.08
N VAL A 98 -7.56 -5.63 -6.11
CA VAL A 98 -6.60 -5.70 -5.00
C VAL A 98 -7.39 -5.89 -3.72
N VAL A 99 -7.19 -7.03 -3.04
CA VAL A 99 -7.80 -7.35 -1.75
C VAL A 99 -6.69 -7.48 -0.72
N ALA A 100 -6.74 -6.64 0.30
CA ALA A 100 -5.80 -6.63 1.42
C ALA A 100 -6.57 -6.80 2.73
N SER A 101 -6.22 -7.79 3.54
CA SER A 101 -6.89 -8.03 4.82
C SER A 101 -5.89 -8.29 5.94
N ASP A 102 -6.11 -7.63 7.07
CA ASP A 102 -5.37 -7.84 8.33
C ASP A 102 -3.85 -7.66 8.20
N LEU A 103 -3.44 -6.67 7.41
CA LEU A 103 -2.04 -6.34 7.19
C LEU A 103 -1.47 -5.53 8.36
N ARG A 104 -0.21 -5.77 8.69
CA ARG A 104 0.52 -5.04 9.74
C ARG A 104 1.85 -4.52 9.20
N ASN A 105 2.06 -3.21 9.27
CA ASN A 105 3.35 -2.58 9.00
C ASN A 105 3.80 -1.78 10.22
N ASN A 106 4.93 -2.15 10.81
CA ASN A 106 5.39 -1.61 12.09
C ASN A 106 6.83 -1.09 11.99
N ALA A 107 7.05 0.19 12.28
CA ALA A 107 8.39 0.76 12.46
C ALA A 107 8.55 1.23 13.92
N LEU A 108 9.13 0.37 14.76
CA LEU A 108 9.12 0.50 16.22
C LEU A 108 10.46 1.00 16.75
N GLY A 109 10.55 2.30 17.05
CA GLY A 109 11.71 2.92 17.70
C GLY A 109 11.78 4.40 17.37
N SER A 110 12.62 5.16 18.06
CA SER A 110 12.69 6.61 17.86
C SER A 110 13.11 7.00 16.44
N HIS A 111 12.50 8.06 15.88
CA HIS A 111 12.81 8.58 14.53
C HIS A 111 12.61 7.54 13.41
N SER A 112 11.66 6.64 13.58
CA SER A 112 11.30 5.60 12.61
C SER A 112 10.31 6.10 11.55
N ASP A 113 10.21 5.31 10.48
CA ASP A 113 9.34 5.59 9.33
C ASP A 113 8.58 4.33 8.91
N ALA A 114 7.25 4.37 9.04
CA ALA A 114 6.34 3.33 8.61
C ALA A 114 5.57 3.76 7.37
N LEU A 115 5.86 3.16 6.22
CA LEU A 115 5.18 3.41 4.94
C LEU A 115 4.35 2.19 4.53
N GLN A 116 3.05 2.36 4.37
CA GLN A 116 2.16 1.32 3.86
C GLN A 116 1.38 1.83 2.64
N GLN A 117 1.54 1.17 1.51
CA GLN A 117 0.89 1.53 0.24
C GLN A 117 0.11 0.33 -0.29
N ILE A 118 -1.19 0.48 -0.50
CA ILE A 118 -2.07 -0.62 -0.91
C ILE A 118 -2.91 -0.18 -2.10
N GLY A 119 -2.83 -0.91 -3.22
CA GLY A 119 -3.60 -0.62 -4.42
C GLY A 119 -3.28 0.76 -4.99
N LEU A 120 -2.00 1.03 -5.25
CA LEU A 120 -1.52 2.35 -5.66
C LEU A 120 -0.92 2.30 -7.06
N ALA A 121 -1.22 3.32 -7.87
CA ALA A 121 -0.54 3.57 -9.14
C ALA A 121 0.27 4.88 -9.02
N ALA A 122 1.58 4.84 -9.22
CA ALA A 122 2.47 5.98 -9.00
C ALA A 122 3.05 6.57 -10.29
N ASP A 123 3.58 7.79 -10.18
CA ASP A 123 4.37 8.50 -11.20
C ASP A 123 3.63 8.77 -12.51
N ARG A 124 2.49 9.47 -12.47
CA ARG A 124 1.43 9.54 -13.51
C ARG A 124 0.60 8.28 -13.57
N GLY A 125 0.30 7.74 -12.38
CA GLY A 125 -0.39 6.48 -12.24
C GLY A 125 -1.86 6.53 -12.67
N GLN A 126 -2.39 5.41 -13.10
CA GLN A 126 -3.80 5.26 -13.44
C GLN A 126 -4.40 4.00 -12.81
N ILE A 127 -5.54 4.17 -12.14
CA ILE A 127 -6.41 3.09 -11.71
C ILE A 127 -7.70 3.17 -12.54
N ASP A 128 -8.05 2.12 -13.27
CA ASP A 128 -9.18 2.11 -14.20
C ASP A 128 -9.97 0.80 -14.14
N GLY A 129 -11.30 0.89 -14.06
CA GLY A 129 -12.18 -0.28 -14.01
C GLY A 129 -11.84 -1.29 -12.89
N SER A 130 -11.22 -0.83 -11.80
CA SER A 130 -10.59 -1.69 -10.80
C SER A 130 -11.27 -1.58 -9.43
N SER A 131 -11.08 -2.60 -8.60
CA SER A 131 -11.61 -2.66 -7.22
C SER A 131 -10.48 -2.83 -6.22
N ILE A 132 -10.33 -1.88 -5.31
CA ILE A 132 -9.37 -1.92 -4.21
C ILE A 132 -10.16 -2.09 -2.92
N GLN A 133 -9.96 -3.20 -2.22
CA GLN A 133 -10.67 -3.55 -0.99
C GLN A 133 -9.68 -3.83 0.12
N VAL A 134 -9.71 -3.00 1.16
CA VAL A 134 -8.80 -3.08 2.30
C VAL A 134 -9.59 -3.21 3.58
N LYS A 135 -9.27 -4.20 4.40
CA LYS A 135 -9.89 -4.42 5.70
C LYS A 135 -8.83 -4.66 6.77
N GLY A 136 -8.90 -3.96 7.90
CA GLY A 136 -8.03 -4.25 9.05
C GLY A 136 -6.54 -3.97 8.81
N ALA A 137 -6.17 -3.20 7.79
CA ALA A 137 -4.78 -2.83 7.55
C ALA A 137 -4.32 -1.79 8.58
N SER A 138 -3.16 -2.05 9.18
CA SER A 138 -2.56 -1.21 10.22
C SER A 138 -1.15 -0.78 9.83
N ASN A 139 -0.87 0.50 10.04
CA ASN A 139 0.44 1.11 9.87
C ASN A 139 0.82 1.86 11.16
N THR A 140 1.91 1.47 11.80
CA THR A 140 2.29 1.96 13.12
C THR A 140 3.75 2.40 13.15
N ALA A 141 3.98 3.60 13.64
CA ALA A 141 5.30 4.05 14.08
C ALA A 141 5.28 4.48 15.56
N ARG A 142 6.45 4.73 16.16
CA ARG A 142 6.54 5.18 17.57
C ARG A 142 7.66 6.19 17.78
N ASP A 143 7.53 7.11 18.74
CA ASP A 143 8.59 7.99 19.23
C ASP A 143 9.19 8.92 18.16
N TYR A 144 8.72 10.17 18.04
CA TYR A 144 9.27 11.18 17.11
C TYR A 144 9.27 10.72 15.64
N SER A 145 8.27 9.89 15.28
CA SER A 145 8.26 9.11 14.05
C SER A 145 7.20 9.55 13.05
N THR A 146 7.29 8.97 11.86
CA THR A 146 6.30 9.17 10.79
C THR A 146 5.61 7.86 10.43
N ALA A 147 4.28 7.90 10.31
CA ALA A 147 3.48 6.83 9.74
C ALA A 147 2.68 7.36 8.53
N SER A 148 2.97 6.84 7.35
CA SER A 148 2.31 7.21 6.09
C SER A 148 1.55 6.01 5.52
N GLN A 149 0.23 6.14 5.38
CA GLN A 149 -0.63 5.12 4.81
C GLN A 149 -1.38 5.67 3.59
N ALA A 150 -1.26 4.98 2.46
CA ALA A 150 -1.91 5.34 1.20
C ALA A 150 -2.69 4.13 0.66
N ILE A 151 -4.00 4.28 0.46
CA ILE A 151 -4.89 3.20 0.03
C ILE A 151 -5.67 3.62 -1.21
N GLY A 152 -5.62 2.81 -2.28
CA GLY A 152 -6.48 2.96 -3.45
C GLY A 152 -6.32 4.31 -4.14
N GLY A 153 -5.13 4.65 -4.59
CA GLY A 153 -4.88 6.00 -5.13
C GLY A 153 -3.92 6.04 -6.31
N ALA A 154 -3.90 7.19 -6.98
CA ALA A 154 -3.02 7.47 -8.09
C ALA A 154 -2.18 8.74 -7.82
N SER A 155 -0.89 8.73 -8.10
CA SER A 155 -0.01 9.89 -7.86
C SER A 155 0.70 10.44 -9.10
N GLY A 156 1.10 11.70 -9.01
CA GLY A 156 1.91 12.42 -10.00
C GLY A 156 1.14 12.71 -11.29
N ASP A 157 0.03 13.42 -11.23
CA ASP A 157 -0.97 13.55 -12.30
C ASP A 157 -1.86 12.31 -12.44
N GLY A 158 -2.11 11.70 -11.28
CA GLY A 158 -2.81 10.44 -11.14
C GLY A 158 -4.28 10.49 -11.53
N ARG A 159 -4.82 9.36 -11.99
CA ARG A 159 -6.24 9.21 -12.33
C ARG A 159 -6.84 7.97 -11.72
N VAL A 160 -8.00 8.11 -11.09
CA VAL A 160 -8.84 6.98 -10.65
C VAL A 160 -10.16 7.07 -11.41
N LEU A 161 -10.38 6.11 -12.31
CA LEU A 161 -11.47 6.10 -13.28
C LEU A 161 -12.34 4.87 -13.08
N ALA A 162 -13.66 5.04 -13.03
CA ALA A 162 -14.63 3.94 -13.00
C ALA A 162 -14.28 2.81 -12.00
N SER A 163 -13.68 3.19 -10.86
CA SER A 163 -13.06 2.28 -9.93
C SER A 163 -13.66 2.43 -8.54
N THR A 164 -13.58 1.36 -7.75
CA THR A 164 -14.11 1.33 -6.39
C THR A 164 -12.97 1.16 -5.40
N VAL A 165 -12.93 2.00 -4.37
CA VAL A 165 -11.98 1.90 -3.26
C VAL A 165 -12.79 1.78 -1.97
N ILE A 166 -12.60 0.66 -1.27
CA ILE A 166 -13.25 0.37 0.00
C ILE A 166 -12.16 0.15 1.05
N ALA A 167 -12.15 0.96 2.10
CA ALA A 167 -11.22 0.84 3.23
C ALA A 167 -12.01 0.74 4.54
N ASN A 168 -11.98 -0.41 5.19
CA ASN A 168 -12.73 -0.68 6.42
C ASN A 168 -11.79 -0.99 7.58
N ASN A 169 -11.99 -0.35 8.73
CA ASN A 169 -11.18 -0.57 9.94
C ASN A 169 -9.67 -0.43 9.67
N VAL A 170 -9.28 0.57 8.89
CA VAL A 170 -7.87 0.82 8.57
C VAL A 170 -7.27 1.82 9.55
N THR A 171 -6.09 1.53 10.06
CA THR A 171 -5.44 2.34 11.10
C THR A 171 -4.08 2.85 10.66
N ASN A 172 -3.80 4.11 10.94
CA ASN A 172 -2.49 4.72 10.77
C ASN A 172 -2.16 5.48 12.06
N THR A 173 -1.14 5.05 12.78
CA THR A 173 -0.86 5.59 14.12
C THR A 173 0.60 5.87 14.35
N VAL A 174 0.86 6.95 15.08
CA VAL A 174 2.14 7.17 15.75
C VAL A 174 1.86 7.35 17.23
N SER A 175 2.39 6.46 18.07
CA SER A 175 2.34 6.65 19.52
C SER A 175 3.60 7.37 20.00
N ASP A 176 3.41 8.35 20.86
CA ASP A 176 4.46 9.06 21.60
C ASP A 176 5.47 9.86 20.75
N GLY A 177 5.85 11.04 21.26
CA GLY A 177 6.98 11.82 20.79
C GLY A 177 6.64 13.14 20.09
N ASP A 178 7.46 14.15 20.35
CA ASP A 178 7.22 15.50 19.89
C ASP A 178 7.41 15.62 18.37
N GLY A 179 6.50 16.30 17.68
CA GLY A 179 6.56 16.47 16.24
C GLY A 179 6.30 15.19 15.42
N ALA A 180 5.75 14.15 16.04
CA ALA A 180 5.30 12.94 15.36
C ALA A 180 4.23 13.24 14.29
N ARG A 181 4.20 12.44 13.22
CA ARG A 181 3.32 12.68 12.06
C ARG A 181 2.63 11.41 11.58
N ALA A 182 1.31 11.44 11.46
CA ALA A 182 0.53 10.38 10.83
C ALA A 182 -0.23 10.96 9.62
N SER A 183 0.10 10.50 8.42
CA SER A 183 -0.58 10.88 7.18
C SER A 183 -1.32 9.70 6.58
N GLN A 184 -2.65 9.75 6.56
CA GLN A 184 -3.49 8.72 5.94
C GLN A 184 -4.25 9.33 4.75
N THR A 185 -4.09 8.71 3.58
CA THR A 185 -4.84 9.10 2.37
C THR A 185 -5.52 7.88 1.76
N ILE A 186 -6.84 7.96 1.54
CA ILE A 186 -7.66 6.87 1.01
C ILE A 186 -8.40 7.38 -0.24
N GLY A 187 -8.35 6.64 -1.34
CA GLY A 187 -9.14 6.97 -2.52
C GLY A 187 -8.76 8.31 -3.14
N PHE A 188 -7.53 8.47 -3.62
CA PHE A 188 -7.01 9.77 -4.02
C PHE A 188 -6.41 9.82 -5.42
N ALA A 189 -6.32 11.03 -5.96
CA ALA A 189 -5.57 11.35 -7.16
C ALA A 189 -4.75 12.63 -6.91
N SER A 190 -3.42 12.60 -7.08
CA SER A 190 -2.56 13.78 -6.84
C SER A 190 -1.81 14.27 -8.07
N GLY A 191 -1.47 15.56 -8.09
CA GLY A 191 -0.74 16.26 -9.15
C GLY A 191 -1.66 16.76 -10.27
N GLN A 192 -2.66 17.61 -10.02
CA GLN A 192 -3.76 17.81 -10.99
C GLN A 192 -4.58 16.53 -11.22
N GLY A 193 -4.65 15.68 -10.18
CA GLY A 193 -5.27 14.37 -10.27
C GLY A 193 -6.78 14.42 -10.46
N ARG A 194 -7.37 13.32 -10.94
CA ARG A 194 -8.82 13.22 -11.17
C ARG A 194 -9.42 11.94 -10.60
N LEU A 195 -10.53 12.09 -9.88
CA LEU A 195 -11.45 11.01 -9.54
C LEU A 195 -12.66 11.11 -10.47
N VAL A 196 -12.89 10.12 -11.34
CA VAL A 196 -13.99 10.15 -12.32
C VAL A 196 -14.79 8.87 -12.23
N LYS A 197 -16.08 8.98 -11.90
CA LYS A 197 -16.95 7.80 -11.67
C LYS A 197 -16.33 6.83 -10.65
N ALA A 198 -15.59 7.35 -9.69
CA ALA A 198 -14.94 6.56 -8.64
C ALA A 198 -15.85 6.51 -7.40
N ALA A 199 -15.99 5.33 -6.81
CA ALA A 199 -16.68 5.15 -5.54
C ALA A 199 -15.64 4.98 -4.43
N ILE A 200 -15.59 5.92 -3.50
CA ILE A 200 -14.64 5.90 -2.37
C ILE A 200 -15.44 5.72 -1.08
N VAL A 201 -15.21 4.60 -0.39
CA VAL A 201 -15.86 4.26 0.88
C VAL A 201 -14.80 4.00 1.92
N ALA A 202 -14.80 4.80 2.99
CA ALA A 202 -13.96 4.60 4.14
C ALA A 202 -14.84 4.49 5.39
N SER A 203 -14.79 3.35 6.07
CA SER A 203 -15.56 3.12 7.31
C SER A 203 -14.60 2.78 8.43
N ASN A 204 -14.72 3.45 9.58
CA ASN A 204 -13.83 3.30 10.73
C ASN A 204 -12.35 3.46 10.33
N ALA A 205 -12.05 4.39 9.41
CA ALA A 205 -10.68 4.77 9.11
C ALA A 205 -10.15 5.66 10.24
N TYR A 206 -9.09 5.22 10.90
CA TYR A 206 -8.52 5.87 12.07
C TYR A 206 -7.10 6.35 11.78
N ASN A 207 -6.86 7.64 12.01
CA ASN A 207 -5.54 8.25 11.89
C ASN A 207 -5.24 9.03 13.16
N ALA A 208 -4.18 8.67 13.89
CA ALA A 208 -3.88 9.28 15.17
C ALA A 208 -2.39 9.50 15.40
N VAL A 209 -2.09 10.56 16.13
CA VAL A 209 -0.77 10.85 16.69
C VAL A 209 -0.96 11.30 18.13
N GLU A 210 -0.06 10.87 19.00
CA GLU A 210 0.08 11.38 20.36
C GLU A 210 1.44 12.08 20.52
N GLY A 211 1.49 13.21 21.24
CA GLY A 211 2.72 13.98 21.50
C GLY A 211 2.59 15.50 21.33
N TYR A 212 3.58 16.26 21.81
CA TYR A 212 3.59 17.72 21.64
C TYR A 212 3.93 18.09 20.19
N GLY A 213 3.16 18.99 19.56
CA GLY A 213 3.35 19.33 18.15
C GLY A 213 3.01 18.19 17.17
N ALA A 214 2.26 17.19 17.64
CA ALA A 214 1.72 16.10 16.84
C ALA A 214 0.89 16.60 15.64
N ASN A 215 1.03 15.94 14.50
CA ASN A 215 0.21 16.21 13.32
C ASN A 215 -0.38 14.93 12.73
N ALA A 216 -1.71 14.81 12.83
CA ALA A 216 -2.48 13.78 12.13
C ALA A 216 -3.23 14.41 10.95
N THR A 217 -2.88 14.01 9.73
CA THR A 217 -3.57 14.42 8.50
C THR A 217 -4.31 13.23 7.89
N GLN A 218 -5.63 13.34 7.77
CA GLN A 218 -6.46 12.35 7.10
C GLN A 218 -7.13 12.97 5.86
N ARG A 219 -7.06 12.27 4.73
CA ARG A 219 -7.69 12.68 3.47
C ARG A 219 -8.39 11.49 2.82
N ILE A 220 -9.66 11.67 2.46
CA ILE A 220 -10.49 10.61 1.87
C ILE A 220 -11.18 11.18 0.64
N GLY A 221 -11.07 10.50 -0.50
CA GLY A 221 -11.77 10.94 -1.72
C GLY A 221 -11.24 12.24 -2.30
N VAL A 222 -9.93 12.50 -2.22
CA VAL A 222 -9.33 13.78 -2.62
C VAL A 222 -8.71 13.75 -4.01
N ALA A 223 -8.86 14.85 -4.74
CA ALA A 223 -8.25 15.07 -6.05
C ALA A 223 -7.57 16.45 -6.05
N ASN A 224 -6.24 16.47 -6.18
CA ASN A 224 -5.41 17.68 -6.05
C ASN A 224 -4.41 17.79 -7.19
#